data_AF-W1NEM0-F1
#
_entry.id   AF-W1NEM0-F1
#
_cell.length_a   1.000
_cell.length_b   1.000
_cell.length_c   1.000
_cell.angle_alpha   90.00
_cell.angle_beta   90.00
_cell.angle_gamma   90.00
#
_symmetry.space_group_name_H-M   'P 1'
#
loop_
_entity.id
_entity.type
_entity.pdbx_description
1 polymer ?
#
loop_
_entity_poly.entity_id
_entity_poly.type
_entity_poly.pdbx_seq_one_letter_code
_entity_poly.pdbx_strand_id
1 'polypeptide(L)'
;MAMAETPRIASDLIDFLNASPTAFHAVDEAKKLLKEEGFQQLSERDDWSLSAGGKYFFTRNHSTIVAFVIGESYVAGNGFHIIGAHTDSPCLKLKPISKVTKGGYLEVGVQTYGGGLWHTWFDRDLTVAGRMLIKKEKDGHVSYVHRLVRIEEPILRIPTLAIHLDRTVTEGFKVNTQNQLVPVLATAIKLPGRVLYTWVPERTGNCATPQLQKR
;
A
#
# COMPACT_ATOMS: atom_id res chain seq x y z
N MET A 1 -35.90 10.13 13.14
CA MET A 1 -35.30 8.80 12.99
C MET A 1 -34.01 8.81 13.80
N ALA A 2 -33.95 8.07 14.91
CA ALA A 2 -32.71 7.91 15.64
C ALA A 2 -31.73 7.12 14.76
N MET A 3 -30.56 7.68 14.48
CA MET A 3 -29.50 6.92 13.84
C MET A 3 -29.06 5.84 14.82
N ALA A 4 -29.23 4.58 14.44
CA ALA A 4 -28.66 3.46 15.19
C ALA A 4 -27.14 3.67 15.22
N GLU A 5 -26.54 3.68 16.41
CA GLU A 5 -25.09 3.72 16.56
C GLU A 5 -24.47 2.56 15.77
N THR A 6 -23.55 2.87 14.86
CA THR A 6 -22.74 1.85 14.20
C THR A 6 -22.04 1.04 15.29
N PRO A 7 -22.13 -0.30 15.28
CA PRO A 7 -21.43 -1.12 16.27
C PRO A 7 -19.94 -0.78 16.26
N ARG A 8 -19.37 -0.52 17.44
CA ARG A 8 -17.95 -0.10 17.61
C ARG A 8 -16.96 -0.96 16.81
N ILE A 9 -17.21 -2.27 16.69
CA ILE A 9 -16.35 -3.16 15.90
C ILE A 9 -16.32 -2.85 14.40
N ALA A 10 -17.42 -2.35 13.84
CA ALA A 10 -17.51 -1.99 12.44
C ALA A 10 -16.77 -0.67 12.16
N SER A 11 -16.84 0.31 13.08
CA SER A 11 -16.02 1.53 12.97
C SER A 11 -14.54 1.21 13.09
N ASP A 12 -14.15 0.40 14.09
CA ASP A 12 -12.74 0.02 14.30
C ASP A 12 -12.18 -0.74 13.08
N LEU A 13 -12.99 -1.59 12.43
CA LEU A 13 -12.62 -2.25 11.19
C LEU A 13 -12.41 -1.25 10.04
N ILE A 14 -13.33 -0.29 9.87
CA ILE A 14 -13.20 0.74 8.82
C ILE A 14 -11.92 1.55 9.02
N ASP A 15 -11.63 1.94 10.25
CA ASP A 15 -10.41 2.68 10.58
C ASP A 15 -9.15 1.85 10.28
N PHE A 16 -9.14 0.58 10.67
CA PHE A 16 -8.04 -0.34 10.34
C PHE A 16 -7.84 -0.47 8.82
N LEU A 17 -8.91 -0.66 8.05
CA LEU A 17 -8.85 -0.76 6.59
C LEU A 17 -8.33 0.54 5.97
N ASN A 18 -8.84 1.68 6.42
CA ASN A 18 -8.42 3.01 5.95
C ASN A 18 -6.95 3.28 6.26
N ALA A 19 -6.43 2.81 7.39
CA ALA A 19 -5.02 2.91 7.76
C ALA A 19 -4.11 1.94 6.99
N SER A 20 -4.69 0.90 6.37
CA SER A 20 -3.96 -0.28 5.86
C SER A 20 -4.05 -0.49 4.33
N PRO A 21 -3.68 0.49 3.48
CA PRO A 21 -3.83 0.37 2.03
C PRO A 21 -2.92 -0.69 1.39
N THR A 22 -1.93 -1.21 2.12
CA THR A 22 -1.08 -2.32 1.69
C THR A 22 -0.77 -3.25 2.85
N ALA A 23 -0.33 -4.49 2.55
CA ALA A 23 0.11 -5.45 3.57
C ALA A 23 1.18 -4.90 4.53
N PHE A 24 2.01 -3.96 4.08
CA PHE A 24 3.00 -3.30 4.93
C PHE A 24 2.36 -2.35 5.95
N HIS A 25 1.32 -1.62 5.54
CA HIS A 25 0.56 -0.75 6.44
C HIS A 25 -0.34 -1.56 7.37
N ALA A 26 -0.95 -2.66 6.89
CA ALA A 26 -1.72 -3.58 7.72
C ALA A 26 -0.88 -4.14 8.87
N VAL A 27 0.36 -4.55 8.59
CA VAL A 27 1.29 -4.98 9.64
C VAL A 27 1.67 -3.81 10.54
N ASP A 28 2.00 -2.64 10.00
CA ASP A 28 2.37 -1.48 10.82
C ASP A 28 1.25 -1.07 11.78
N GLU A 29 0.01 -1.07 11.32
CA GLU A 29 -1.17 -0.76 12.12
C GLU A 29 -1.43 -1.83 13.20
N ALA A 30 -1.37 -3.12 12.82
CA ALA A 30 -1.48 -4.20 13.78
C ALA A 30 -0.39 -4.13 14.87
N LYS A 31 0.83 -3.73 14.53
CA LYS A 31 1.91 -3.52 15.52
C LYS A 31 1.57 -2.40 16.50
N LYS A 32 0.94 -1.30 16.06
CA LYS A 32 0.56 -0.20 16.96
C LYS A 32 -0.47 -0.68 17.97
N LEU A 33 -1.53 -1.31 17.48
CA LEU A 33 -2.58 -1.89 18.32
C LEU A 33 -2.03 -2.91 19.33
N LEU A 34 -1.15 -3.81 18.89
CA LEU A 34 -0.52 -4.79 19.78
C LEU A 34 0.35 -4.12 20.86
N LYS A 35 1.09 -3.06 20.51
CA LYS A 35 1.90 -2.31 21.48
C LYS A 35 1.04 -1.58 22.50
N GLU A 36 -0.08 -1.00 22.07
CA GLU A 36 -1.05 -0.34 22.96
C GLU A 36 -1.65 -1.34 23.97
N GLU A 37 -1.83 -2.60 23.58
CA GLU A 37 -2.28 -3.70 24.43
C GLU A 37 -1.16 -4.38 25.27
N GLY A 38 0.02 -3.76 25.30
CA GLY A 38 1.15 -4.18 26.12
C GLY A 38 1.97 -5.34 25.56
N PHE A 39 1.85 -5.67 24.26
CA PHE A 39 2.70 -6.68 23.66
C PHE A 39 4.13 -6.15 23.43
N GLN A 40 5.11 -6.98 23.73
CA GLN A 40 6.51 -6.72 23.45
C GLN A 40 6.87 -7.14 22.01
N GLN A 41 7.47 -6.22 21.26
CA GLN A 41 8.03 -6.56 19.95
C GLN A 41 9.34 -7.33 20.11
N LEU A 42 9.41 -8.52 19.51
CA LEU A 42 10.61 -9.36 19.40
C LEU A 42 11.28 -9.16 18.04
N SER A 43 12.57 -9.45 18.01
CA SER A 43 13.40 -9.50 16.81
C SER A 43 13.77 -10.94 16.53
N GLU A 44 13.51 -11.41 15.31
CA GLU A 44 13.87 -12.78 14.90
C GLU A 44 15.38 -13.01 14.76
N ARG A 45 16.21 -11.99 15.03
CA ARG A 45 17.68 -12.07 15.01
C ARG A 45 18.30 -12.27 16.38
N ASP A 46 17.50 -12.10 17.43
CA ASP A 46 17.96 -12.11 18.81
C ASP A 46 17.46 -13.39 19.49
N ASP A 47 18.18 -13.85 20.51
CA ASP A 47 17.67 -14.90 21.40
C ASP A 47 16.50 -14.36 22.23
N TRP A 48 15.47 -15.17 22.42
CA TRP A 48 14.25 -14.75 23.10
C TRP A 48 14.22 -15.23 24.55
N SER A 49 14.07 -14.28 25.48
CA SER A 49 13.75 -14.56 26.88
C SER A 49 12.25 -14.38 27.09
N LEU A 50 11.51 -15.49 27.13
CA LEU A 50 10.05 -15.50 27.23
C LEU A 50 9.60 -15.94 28.62
N SER A 51 8.47 -15.38 29.10
CA SER A 51 7.89 -15.71 30.39
C SER A 51 6.43 -16.13 30.27
N ALA A 52 5.97 -17.00 31.17
CA ALA A 52 4.54 -17.27 31.35
C ALA A 52 3.78 -15.97 31.65
N GLY A 53 2.57 -15.84 31.11
CA GLY A 53 1.79 -14.59 31.12
C GLY A 53 2.27 -13.52 30.14
N GLY A 54 3.41 -13.73 29.45
CA GLY A 54 3.99 -12.74 28.54
C GLY A 54 3.22 -12.60 27.23
N LYS A 55 3.17 -11.36 26.70
CA LYS A 55 2.56 -11.01 25.41
C LYS A 55 3.64 -10.54 24.44
N TYR A 56 3.73 -11.18 23.27
CA TYR A 56 4.82 -10.94 22.34
C TYR A 56 4.34 -10.90 20.89
N PHE A 57 5.05 -10.19 20.03
CA PHE A 57 4.89 -10.32 18.59
C PHE A 57 6.20 -10.10 17.85
N PHE A 58 6.33 -10.66 16.66
CA PHE A 58 7.41 -10.35 15.74
C PHE A 58 6.87 -10.13 14.33
N THR A 59 7.70 -9.54 13.46
CA THR A 59 7.34 -9.32 12.06
C THR A 59 8.42 -9.84 11.13
N ARG A 60 8.00 -10.50 10.05
CA ARG A 60 8.88 -10.92 8.96
C ARG A 60 8.59 -10.09 7.72
N ASN A 61 9.64 -9.59 7.06
CA ASN A 61 9.55 -8.73 5.87
C ASN A 61 8.67 -7.47 6.03
N HIS A 62 8.31 -7.08 7.26
CA HIS A 62 7.34 -6.01 7.53
C HIS A 62 5.96 -6.18 6.87
N SER A 63 5.64 -7.39 6.39
CA SER A 63 4.35 -7.69 5.71
C SER A 63 3.67 -8.93 6.28
N THR A 64 4.34 -9.65 7.19
CA THR A 64 3.76 -10.69 8.03
C THR A 64 3.97 -10.30 9.49
N ILE A 65 2.96 -10.57 10.31
CA ILE A 65 3.00 -10.40 11.76
C ILE A 65 2.53 -11.68 12.43
N VAL A 66 3.21 -12.06 13.51
CA VAL A 66 2.81 -13.16 14.38
C VAL A 66 2.78 -12.61 15.79
N ALA A 67 1.62 -12.67 16.43
CA ALA A 67 1.42 -12.27 17.81
C ALA A 67 1.00 -13.50 18.62
N PHE A 68 1.50 -13.61 19.84
CA PHE A 68 1.20 -14.73 20.72
C PHE A 68 1.22 -14.28 22.18
N VAL A 69 0.44 -15.00 22.99
CA VAL A 69 0.38 -14.84 24.45
C VAL A 69 0.71 -16.19 25.07
N ILE A 70 1.64 -16.19 26.03
CA ILE A 70 1.99 -17.39 26.78
C ILE A 70 1.06 -17.45 27.98
N GLY A 71 0.23 -18.49 28.09
CA GLY A 71 -0.66 -18.65 29.24
C GLY A 71 0.12 -18.78 30.56
N GLU A 72 -0.48 -18.34 31.68
CA GLU A 72 0.19 -18.34 32.99
C GLU A 72 0.60 -19.75 33.46
N SER A 73 -0.17 -20.78 33.08
CA SER A 73 0.11 -22.19 33.39
C SER A 73 0.73 -22.96 32.22
N TYR A 74 1.18 -22.25 31.17
CA TYR A 74 1.81 -22.91 30.03
C TYR A 74 3.13 -23.55 30.45
N VAL A 75 3.32 -24.81 30.07
CA VAL A 75 4.59 -25.52 30.14
C VAL A 75 4.91 -26.11 28.77
N ALA A 76 6.21 -26.28 28.48
CA ALA A 76 6.64 -26.83 27.21
C ALA A 76 6.00 -28.22 26.97
N GLY A 77 5.36 -28.38 25.81
CA GLY A 77 4.59 -29.59 25.46
C GLY A 77 3.08 -29.37 25.46
N ASN A 78 2.57 -28.30 26.07
CA ASN A 78 1.16 -27.92 25.94
C ASN A 78 0.82 -27.50 24.49
N GLY A 79 -0.48 -27.55 24.15
CA GLY A 79 -0.98 -27.18 22.84
C GLY A 79 -1.07 -25.66 22.60
N PHE A 80 -1.45 -25.29 21.37
CA PHE A 80 -1.64 -23.91 20.94
C PHE A 80 -3.05 -23.71 20.37
N HIS A 81 -3.64 -22.54 20.64
CA HIS A 81 -4.80 -22.04 19.91
C HIS A 81 -4.31 -21.05 18.86
N ILE A 82 -4.49 -21.38 17.57
CA ILE A 82 -3.95 -20.60 16.46
C ILE A 82 -5.09 -20.06 15.61
N ILE A 83 -5.07 -18.76 15.36
CA ILE A 83 -5.93 -18.09 14.37
C ILE A 83 -5.02 -17.63 13.23
N GLY A 84 -5.33 -18.10 12.02
CA GLY A 84 -4.61 -17.74 10.80
C GLY A 84 -5.44 -16.82 9.92
N ALA A 85 -4.81 -15.76 9.42
CA ALA A 85 -5.33 -14.86 8.40
C ALA A 85 -4.17 -14.39 7.50
N HIS A 86 -4.45 -13.56 6.51
CA HIS A 86 -3.43 -12.97 5.63
C HIS A 86 -3.62 -11.46 5.49
N THR A 87 -2.53 -10.73 5.24
CA THR A 87 -2.47 -9.25 5.24
C THR A 87 -2.55 -8.63 3.86
N ASP A 88 -2.51 -9.44 2.81
CA ASP A 88 -2.52 -9.00 1.44
C ASP A 88 -3.92 -9.11 0.82
N SER A 89 -4.11 -8.38 -0.28
CA SER A 89 -5.34 -8.43 -1.07
C SER A 89 -4.99 -8.22 -2.54
N PRO A 90 -5.79 -8.76 -3.48
CA PRO A 90 -5.53 -8.53 -4.90
C PRO A 90 -5.46 -7.05 -5.25
N CYS A 91 -4.41 -6.64 -5.96
CA CYS A 91 -4.17 -5.23 -6.27
C CYS A 91 -3.31 -5.02 -7.52
N LEU A 92 -3.15 -3.76 -7.92
CA LEU A 92 -2.18 -3.34 -8.92
C LEU A 92 -0.89 -2.88 -8.22
N LYS A 93 0.23 -3.51 -8.57
CA LYS A 93 1.56 -3.13 -8.08
C LYS A 93 2.32 -2.37 -9.17
N LEU A 94 3.12 -1.39 -8.77
CA LEU A 94 4.03 -0.72 -9.69
C LEU A 94 5.05 -1.73 -10.24
N LYS A 95 5.28 -1.69 -11.56
CA LYS A 95 6.44 -2.38 -12.17
C LYS A 95 7.74 -1.68 -11.74
N PRO A 96 8.87 -2.40 -11.66
CA PRO A 96 10.16 -1.78 -11.36
C PRO A 96 10.53 -0.66 -12.33
N ILE A 97 10.21 -0.83 -13.61
CA ILE A 97 10.26 0.23 -14.63
C ILE A 97 8.81 0.55 -14.98
N SER A 98 8.28 1.60 -14.35
CA SER A 98 6.86 1.97 -14.44
C SER A 98 6.59 3.18 -15.34
N LYS A 99 7.60 3.87 -15.86
CA LYS A 99 7.38 5.03 -16.72
C LYS A 99 6.81 4.60 -18.08
N VAL A 100 5.60 5.05 -18.40
CA VAL A 100 4.97 4.90 -19.71
C VAL A 100 4.60 6.28 -20.24
N THR A 101 4.77 6.50 -21.55
CA THR A 101 4.36 7.75 -22.21
C THR A 101 3.63 7.40 -23.49
N LYS A 102 2.36 7.77 -23.58
CA LYS A 102 1.46 7.37 -24.68
C LYS A 102 0.38 8.41 -24.87
N GLY A 103 0.05 8.74 -26.12
CA GLY A 103 -1.09 9.62 -26.44
C GLY A 103 -1.06 11.01 -25.80
N GLY A 104 0.12 11.55 -25.46
CA GLY A 104 0.25 12.82 -24.74
C GLY A 104 0.06 12.72 -23.22
N TYR A 105 0.03 11.51 -22.65
CA TYR A 105 -0.09 11.25 -21.22
C TYR A 105 1.17 10.60 -20.65
N LEU A 106 1.36 10.82 -19.36
CA LEU A 106 2.25 10.07 -18.49
C LEU A 106 1.40 9.01 -17.77
N GLU A 107 1.74 7.77 -18.02
CA GLU A 107 1.06 6.59 -17.49
C GLU A 107 2.02 5.80 -16.60
N VAL A 108 1.45 4.94 -15.76
CA VAL A 108 2.21 4.15 -14.80
C VAL A 108 2.06 2.66 -15.08
N GLY A 109 3.14 2.03 -15.53
CA GLY A 109 3.20 0.58 -15.73
C GLY A 109 2.94 -0.17 -14.43
N VAL A 110 1.89 -0.98 -14.42
CA VAL A 110 1.51 -1.84 -13.29
C VAL A 110 1.58 -3.32 -13.65
N GLN A 111 1.57 -4.16 -12.62
CA GLN A 111 1.41 -5.60 -12.68
C GLN A 111 0.28 -6.03 -11.72
N THR A 112 -0.50 -7.02 -12.13
CA THR A 112 -1.55 -7.61 -11.31
C THR A 112 -0.93 -8.45 -10.19
N TYR A 113 -1.46 -8.31 -8.98
CA TYR A 113 -1.14 -9.14 -7.83
C TYR A 113 -2.40 -9.88 -7.39
N GLY A 114 -2.36 -11.21 -7.32
CA GLY A 114 -3.53 -12.05 -7.03
C GLY A 114 -4.54 -12.14 -8.19
N GLY A 115 -5.72 -12.70 -7.90
CA GLY A 115 -6.82 -12.89 -8.86
C GLY A 115 -7.92 -11.82 -8.73
N GLY A 116 -7.56 -10.55 -8.93
CA GLY A 116 -8.49 -9.43 -8.75
C GLY A 116 -9.57 -9.36 -9.82
N LEU A 117 -10.72 -8.77 -9.46
CA LEU A 117 -11.77 -8.40 -10.39
C LEU A 117 -11.38 -7.11 -11.11
N TRP A 118 -10.50 -7.19 -12.11
CA TRP A 118 -9.81 -6.01 -12.66
C TRP A 118 -10.71 -4.93 -13.27
N HIS A 119 -11.91 -5.29 -13.70
CA HIS A 119 -12.88 -4.31 -14.19
C HIS A 119 -13.33 -3.32 -13.10
N THR A 120 -13.29 -3.69 -11.81
CA THR A 120 -13.71 -2.79 -10.71
C THR A 120 -12.69 -1.69 -10.39
N TRP A 121 -11.47 -1.81 -10.92
CA TRP A 121 -10.37 -0.84 -10.77
C TRP A 121 -10.47 0.32 -11.76
N PHE A 122 -11.28 0.17 -12.81
CA PHE A 122 -11.56 1.25 -13.75
C PHE A 122 -12.42 2.32 -13.09
N ASP A 123 -12.21 3.56 -13.53
CA ASP A 123 -12.97 4.72 -13.11
C ASP A 123 -12.99 4.99 -11.59
N ARG A 124 -11.96 4.52 -10.90
CA ARG A 124 -11.68 4.81 -9.49
C ARG A 124 -10.63 5.91 -9.36
N ASP A 125 -10.79 6.68 -8.29
CA ASP A 125 -9.79 7.64 -7.83
C ASP A 125 -8.75 6.86 -7.03
N LEU A 126 -7.63 6.56 -7.69
CA LEU A 126 -6.57 5.70 -7.17
C LEU A 126 -5.42 6.53 -6.63
N THR A 127 -4.72 5.96 -5.65
CA THR A 127 -3.48 6.51 -5.11
C THR A 127 -2.40 5.43 -5.01
N VAL A 128 -1.20 5.80 -4.59
CA VAL A 128 -0.07 4.90 -4.39
C VAL A 128 0.27 4.84 -2.91
N ALA A 129 0.37 3.61 -2.41
CA ALA A 129 0.93 3.31 -1.11
C ALA A 129 1.85 2.09 -1.21
N GLY A 130 2.78 1.97 -0.27
CA GLY A 130 3.70 0.84 -0.23
C GLY A 130 4.93 1.10 0.60
N ARG A 131 6.02 0.48 0.18
CA ARG A 131 7.30 0.48 0.86
C ARG A 131 8.40 0.96 -0.07
N MET A 132 9.24 1.86 0.43
CA MET A 132 10.46 2.29 -0.23
C MET A 132 11.69 1.83 0.56
N LEU A 133 12.71 1.38 -0.17
CA LEU A 133 14.07 1.19 0.33
C LEU A 133 14.89 2.38 -0.12
N ILE A 134 15.34 3.19 0.83
CA ILE A 134 16.05 4.43 0.58
C ILE A 134 17.52 4.22 0.91
N LYS A 135 18.39 4.37 -0.09
CA LYS A 135 19.84 4.42 0.13
C LYS A 135 20.18 5.70 0.90
N LYS A 136 20.87 5.57 2.03
CA LYS A 136 21.47 6.67 2.78
C LYS A 136 22.98 6.53 2.72
N GLU A 137 23.65 7.64 2.43
CA GLU A 137 25.09 7.71 2.40
C GLU A 137 25.53 8.83 3.33
N LYS A 138 26.35 8.49 4.33
CA LYS A 138 26.91 9.45 5.28
C LYS A 138 28.32 9.01 5.62
N ASP A 139 29.28 9.93 5.52
CA ASP A 139 30.69 9.69 5.86
C ASP A 139 31.29 8.45 5.16
N GLY A 140 30.94 8.24 3.88
CA GLY A 140 31.37 7.08 3.09
C GLY A 140 30.68 5.75 3.44
N HIS A 141 29.81 5.72 4.45
CA HIS A 141 29.02 4.55 4.80
C HIS A 141 27.68 4.54 4.07
N VAL A 142 27.39 3.44 3.36
CA VAL A 142 26.11 3.21 2.70
C VAL A 142 25.23 2.32 3.58
N SER A 143 24.04 2.82 3.90
CA SER A 143 22.99 2.06 4.57
C SER A 143 21.68 2.12 3.77
N TYR A 144 20.77 1.18 4.02
CA TYR A 144 19.44 1.18 3.43
C TYR A 144 18.40 1.32 4.52
N VAL A 145 17.45 2.23 4.30
CA VAL A 145 16.40 2.53 5.26
C VAL A 145 15.05 2.21 4.66
N HIS A 146 14.27 1.46 5.43
CA HIS A 146 12.88 1.17 5.14
C HIS A 146 11.99 2.38 5.46
N ARG A 147 11.11 2.76 4.54
CA ARG A 147 10.03 3.73 4.79
C ARG A 147 8.73 3.26 4.17
N LEU A 148 7.64 3.37 4.94
CA LEU A 148 6.30 3.31 4.40
C LEU A 148 5.99 4.65 3.73
N VAL A 149 5.30 4.57 2.60
CA VAL A 149 4.86 5.74 1.84
C VAL A 149 3.40 5.53 1.48
N ARG A 150 2.63 6.59 1.65
CA ARG A 150 1.23 6.71 1.25
C ARG A 150 1.03 8.11 0.73
N ILE A 151 0.50 8.22 -0.47
CA ILE A 151 -0.01 9.48 -1.01
C ILE A 151 -1.51 9.50 -0.69
N GLU A 152 -2.01 10.56 -0.07
CA GLU A 152 -3.41 10.61 0.37
C GLU A 152 -4.33 11.14 -0.75
N GLU A 153 -3.76 11.90 -1.67
CA GLU A 153 -4.48 12.46 -2.82
C GLU A 153 -4.68 11.42 -3.94
N PRO A 154 -5.82 11.48 -4.66
CA PRO A 154 -6.08 10.62 -5.81
C PRO A 154 -5.27 11.08 -7.02
N ILE A 155 -4.09 10.50 -7.20
CA ILE A 155 -3.14 10.86 -8.26
C ILE A 155 -3.18 9.96 -9.49
N LEU A 156 -3.95 8.86 -9.47
CA LEU A 156 -4.02 7.89 -10.56
C LEU A 156 -5.47 7.59 -10.94
N ARG A 157 -5.69 7.31 -12.22
CA ARG A 157 -6.98 6.81 -12.71
C ARG A 157 -6.81 5.87 -13.90
N ILE A 158 -7.57 4.78 -13.93
CA ILE A 158 -7.68 3.89 -15.10
C ILE A 158 -9.01 4.20 -15.78
N PRO A 159 -9.04 5.05 -16.82
CA PRO A 159 -10.31 5.42 -17.46
C PRO A 159 -10.88 4.26 -18.28
N THR A 160 -12.20 4.08 -18.25
CA THR A 160 -12.87 3.21 -19.23
C THR A 160 -12.85 3.84 -20.63
N LEU A 161 -12.85 2.98 -21.66
CA LEU A 161 -13.14 3.43 -23.02
C LEU A 161 -14.64 3.79 -23.11
N ALA A 162 -14.95 4.92 -23.74
CA ALA A 162 -16.33 5.34 -23.93
C ALA A 162 -17.14 4.29 -24.70
N ILE A 163 -18.36 3.99 -24.22
CA ILE A 163 -19.26 2.99 -24.82
C ILE A 163 -19.54 3.22 -26.31
N HIS A 164 -19.54 4.47 -26.77
CA HIS A 164 -19.71 4.83 -28.18
C HIS A 164 -18.63 4.21 -29.09
N LEU A 165 -17.45 3.94 -28.53
CA LEU A 165 -16.28 3.37 -29.21
C LEU A 165 -16.12 1.87 -28.94
N ASP A 166 -16.90 1.28 -28.03
CA ASP A 166 -16.98 -0.16 -27.78
C ASP A 166 -18.44 -0.59 -27.59
N ARG A 167 -19.07 -0.98 -28.71
CA ARG A 167 -20.46 -1.41 -28.74
C ARG A 167 -20.67 -2.80 -28.10
N THR A 168 -19.60 -3.55 -27.87
CA THR A 168 -19.64 -4.91 -27.34
C THR A 168 -19.41 -4.97 -25.83
N VAL A 169 -19.10 -3.82 -25.19
CA VAL A 169 -18.74 -3.75 -23.77
C VAL A 169 -19.83 -4.30 -22.84
N THR A 170 -21.10 -4.18 -23.23
CA THR A 170 -22.25 -4.67 -22.46
C THR A 170 -22.41 -6.19 -22.52
N GLU A 171 -21.81 -6.85 -23.52
CA GLU A 171 -21.81 -8.31 -23.66
C GLU A 171 -20.71 -8.98 -22.81
N GLY A 172 -19.70 -8.20 -22.41
CA GLY A 172 -18.66 -8.65 -21.50
C GLY A 172 -17.45 -7.71 -21.48
N PHE A 173 -17.11 -7.21 -20.29
CA PHE A 173 -15.95 -6.34 -20.10
C PHE A 173 -14.64 -7.16 -20.03
N LYS A 174 -14.05 -7.42 -21.20
CA LYS A 174 -12.78 -8.16 -21.31
C LYS A 174 -11.59 -7.20 -21.30
N VAL A 175 -10.77 -7.30 -20.25
CA VAL A 175 -9.62 -6.42 -20.05
C VAL A 175 -8.32 -7.15 -20.37
N ASN A 176 -7.53 -6.60 -21.29
CA ASN A 176 -6.12 -6.91 -21.42
C ASN A 176 -5.34 -6.23 -20.29
N THR A 177 -4.88 -7.03 -19.32
CA THR A 177 -4.23 -6.54 -18.11
C THR A 177 -2.90 -5.82 -18.34
N GLN A 178 -2.27 -6.00 -19.50
CA GLN A 178 -1.03 -5.32 -19.86
C GLN A 178 -1.28 -3.95 -20.49
N ASN A 179 -2.29 -3.85 -21.36
CA ASN A 179 -2.50 -2.67 -22.21
C ASN A 179 -3.61 -1.74 -21.73
N GLN A 180 -4.56 -2.25 -20.92
CA GLN A 180 -5.77 -1.51 -20.53
C GLN A 180 -5.84 -1.21 -19.03
N LEU A 181 -4.99 -1.80 -18.19
CA LEU A 181 -4.91 -1.50 -16.75
C LEU A 181 -3.83 -0.47 -16.39
N VAL A 182 -3.34 0.30 -17.37
CA VAL A 182 -2.26 1.26 -17.15
C VAL A 182 -2.87 2.58 -16.66
N PRO A 183 -2.68 2.99 -15.39
CA PRO A 183 -3.28 4.21 -14.89
C PRO A 183 -2.60 5.44 -15.46
N VAL A 184 -3.40 6.47 -15.75
CA VAL A 184 -2.94 7.81 -16.11
C VAL A 184 -2.56 8.55 -14.83
N LEU A 185 -1.40 9.20 -14.84
CA LEU A 185 -0.88 10.03 -13.75
C LEU A 185 -0.96 11.52 -14.07
N ALA A 186 -0.58 11.90 -15.29
CA ALA A 186 -0.51 13.29 -15.69
C ALA A 186 -0.53 13.42 -17.23
N THR A 187 -0.65 14.65 -17.73
CA THR A 187 -0.42 14.95 -19.15
C THR A 187 1.06 15.24 -19.40
N ALA A 188 1.54 14.90 -20.59
CA ALA A 188 2.89 15.20 -21.07
C ALA A 188 2.89 16.52 -21.87
N ILE A 189 2.23 17.57 -21.35
CA ILE A 189 2.19 18.88 -22.01
C ILE A 189 3.62 19.41 -22.11
N LYS A 190 4.09 19.60 -23.35
CA LYS A 190 5.35 20.29 -23.63
C LYS A 190 5.06 21.78 -23.74
N LEU A 191 5.51 22.56 -22.76
CA LEU A 191 5.60 24.01 -22.94
C LEU A 191 6.81 24.33 -23.85
N PRO A 192 6.74 25.32 -24.75
CA PRO A 192 7.88 25.72 -25.57
C PRO A 192 9.09 26.02 -24.68
N GLY A 193 10.20 25.29 -24.89
CA GLY A 193 11.47 25.52 -24.20
C GLY A 193 11.69 24.79 -22.86
N ARG A 194 10.70 24.10 -22.27
CA ARG A 194 10.90 23.26 -21.06
C ARG A 194 9.93 22.08 -21.00
N VAL A 195 10.45 20.88 -20.71
CA VAL A 195 9.62 19.78 -20.19
C VAL A 195 9.38 20.07 -18.72
N LEU A 196 8.26 20.71 -18.40
CA LEU A 196 7.81 20.87 -17.02
C LEU A 196 6.84 19.74 -16.72
N TYR A 197 7.20 18.87 -15.77
CA TYR A 197 6.23 18.02 -15.10
C TYR A 197 5.47 18.92 -14.13
N THR A 198 4.37 19.56 -14.57
CA THR A 198 3.56 20.39 -13.67
C THR A 198 2.66 19.47 -12.84
N TRP A 199 3.08 19.19 -11.62
CA TRP A 199 2.14 18.85 -10.55
C TRP A 199 1.41 20.15 -10.19
N VAL A 200 0.08 20.13 -10.13
CA VAL A 200 -0.71 21.26 -9.64
C VAL A 200 -1.14 20.95 -8.22
N PRO A 201 -0.33 21.26 -7.20
CA PRO A 201 -0.86 21.45 -5.87
C PRO A 201 -1.42 22.86 -5.76
N GLU A 202 -2.74 22.96 -5.76
CA GLU A 202 -3.30 24.03 -4.94
C GLU A 202 -3.31 23.53 -3.49
N ARG A 203 -2.58 24.27 -2.64
CA ARG A 203 -2.67 24.28 -1.16
C ARG A 203 -1.87 23.22 -0.40
N THR A 204 -0.55 23.28 -0.46
CA THR A 204 0.27 23.18 0.77
C THR A 204 1.50 24.08 0.63
N GLY A 205 1.70 24.95 1.60
CA GLY A 205 2.84 25.86 1.64
C GLY A 205 4.16 25.11 1.80
N ASN A 206 5.20 25.64 1.16
CA ASN A 206 6.61 25.31 1.32
C ASN A 206 6.99 23.83 1.26
N CYS A 207 7.26 23.34 0.04
CA CYS A 207 8.35 22.39 -0.13
C CYS A 207 9.03 22.58 -1.49
N ALA A 208 10.36 22.71 -1.47
CA ALA A 208 11.17 23.07 -2.61
C ALA A 208 11.07 22.05 -3.76
N THR A 209 10.85 22.55 -4.98
CA THR A 209 10.91 21.79 -6.23
C THR A 209 12.30 21.14 -6.42
N PRO A 210 12.40 19.81 -6.60
CA PRO A 210 13.65 19.20 -7.05
C PRO A 210 13.80 19.43 -8.57
N GLN A 211 14.87 20.12 -8.96
CA GLN A 211 15.31 20.17 -10.37
C GLN A 211 15.95 18.83 -10.73
N LEU A 212 15.28 18.02 -11.55
CA LEU A 212 15.93 16.90 -12.24
C LEU A 212 16.81 17.45 -13.37
N GLN A 213 18.13 17.50 -13.15
CA GLN A 213 19.10 17.64 -14.24
C GLN A 213 19.22 16.30 -14.98
N LYS A 214 19.10 16.35 -16.31
CA LYS A 214 19.34 15.22 -17.21
C LYS A 214 20.80 14.76 -17.12
N ARG A 215 21.02 13.45 -17.04
CA ARG A 215 22.15 12.79 -17.71
C ARG A 215 21.60 12.13 -18.97
#